data_AF-A0A6B3H0F8-F1
#
_entry.id   AF-A0A6B3H0F8-F1
#
_cell.length_a   1.000
_cell.length_b   1.000
_cell.length_c   1.000
_cell.angle_alpha   90.00
_cell.angle_beta   90.00
_cell.angle_gamma   90.00
#
_symmetry.space_group_name_H-M   'P 1'
#
loop_
_entity.id
_entity.type
_entity.pdbx_description
1 polymer ?
#
loop_
_entity_poly.entity_id
_entity_poly.type
_entity_poly.pdbx_seq_one_letter_code
_entity_poly.pdbx_strand_id
1 'polypeptide(L)' 'VVVAKTTPEGGAKGLSLIVVERGAEGFERGRNLDKIGQKSQDTAELFFHDVRVPKENLLGQLDGAFIHLMT' A
#
# COMPACT_ATOMS: atom_id res chain seq x y z
N VAL A 1 5.06 1.87 -0.98
CA VAL A 1 4.59 0.59 -1.58
C VAL A 1 3.35 0.17 -0.83
N VAL A 2 2.27 -0.19 -1.54
CA VAL A 2 0.98 -0.59 -0.97
C VAL A 2 0.76 -2.06 -1.23
N VAL A 3 0.33 -2.80 -0.21
CA VAL A 3 -0.19 -4.16 -0.39
C VAL A 3 -1.70 -4.04 -0.61
N ALA A 4 -2.20 -4.53 -1.73
CA ALA A 4 -3.62 -4.50 -2.04
C ALA A 4 -4.09 -5.88 -2.47
N LYS A 5 -5.35 -6.20 -2.17
CA LYS A 5 -5.99 -7.40 -2.69
C LYS A 5 -6.35 -7.18 -4.15
N THR A 6 -5.77 -7.98 -5.05
CA THR A 6 -6.03 -7.96 -6.49
C THR A 6 -6.93 -9.11 -6.93
N THR A 7 -6.95 -10.20 -6.16
CA THR A 7 -7.84 -11.35 -6.39
C THR A 7 -8.71 -11.58 -5.14
N PRO A 8 -10.02 -11.25 -5.15
CA PRO A 8 -10.90 -11.26 -3.98
C PRO A 8 -10.89 -12.55 -3.15
N GLU A 9 -10.87 -13.69 -3.81
CA GLU A 9 -10.92 -15.03 -3.19
C GLU A 9 -9.54 -15.62 -2.84
N GLY A 10 -8.45 -14.97 -3.22
CA GLY A 10 -7.10 -15.54 -3.15
C GLY A 10 -6.44 -15.57 -1.77
N GLY A 11 -7.05 -14.96 -0.75
CA GLY A 11 -6.43 -14.81 0.57
C GLY A 11 -5.03 -14.18 0.46
N ALA A 12 -4.02 -14.79 1.10
CA ALA A 12 -2.62 -14.36 0.98
C ALA A 12 -2.07 -14.48 -0.46
N LYS A 13 -2.57 -15.43 -1.25
CA LYS A 13 -2.23 -15.63 -2.67
C LYS A 13 -3.05 -14.73 -3.61
N GLY A 14 -3.77 -13.74 -3.08
CA GLY A 14 -4.51 -12.75 -3.87
C GLY A 14 -4.02 -11.32 -3.61
N LEU A 15 -2.82 -11.17 -3.03
CA LEU A 15 -2.23 -9.89 -2.67
C LEU A 15 -1.13 -9.50 -3.67
N SER A 16 -1.15 -8.25 -4.11
CA SER A 16 -0.11 -7.66 -4.98
C SER A 16 0.52 -6.44 -4.32
N LEU A 17 1.78 -6.16 -4.70
CA LEU A 17 2.47 -4.92 -4.34
C LEU A 17 2.23 -3.90 -5.44
N ILE A 18 1.76 -2.71 -5.06
CA ILE A 18 1.43 -1.63 -5.98
C ILE A 18 2.20 -0.38 -5.55
N VAL A 19 2.84 0.27 -6.52
CA VAL A 19 3.43 1.59 -6.33
C VAL A 19 2.32 2.64 -6.48
N VAL A 20 1.99 3.33 -5.38
CA VAL A 20 1.09 4.49 -5.39
C VAL A 20 1.92 5.73 -5.15
N GLU A 21 1.86 6.68 -6.09
CA GLU A 21 2.62 7.93 -6.00
C GLU A 21 1.97 8.91 -5.03
N ARG A 22 2.80 9.71 -4.35
CA ARG A 22 2.30 10.82 -3.55
C ARG A 22 1.72 11.89 -4.50
N GLY A 23 0.48 12.29 -4.25
CA GLY A 23 -0.24 13.22 -5.11
C GLY A 23 -1.09 12.54 -6.19
N ALA A 24 -1.10 11.20 -6.25
CA ALA A 24 -2.09 10.47 -7.03
C ALA A 24 -3.52 10.91 -6.61
N GLU A 25 -4.39 11.11 -7.60
CA GLU A 25 -5.78 11.49 -7.34
C GLU A 25 -6.45 10.44 -6.45
N GLY A 26 -7.13 10.90 -5.39
CA GLY A 26 -7.78 10.04 -4.41
C GLY A 26 -6.85 9.48 -3.31
N PHE A 27 -5.54 9.73 -3.37
CA PHE A 27 -4.61 9.33 -2.30
C PHE A 27 -4.32 10.50 -1.35
N GLU A 28 -4.54 10.29 -0.06
CA GLU A 28 -4.27 11.28 0.98
C GLU A 28 -3.47 10.66 2.13
N ARG A 29 -2.49 11.40 2.63
CA ARG A 29 -1.78 11.08 3.88
C ARG A 29 -2.33 11.98 5.00
N GLY A 30 -2.81 11.35 6.06
CA GLY A 30 -3.28 12.06 7.26
C GLY A 30 -2.15 12.72 8.06
N ARG A 31 -2.51 13.32 9.20
CA ARG A 31 -1.54 13.90 10.14
C ARG A 31 -0.63 12.84 10.76
N ASN A 32 0.51 13.28 11.27
CA ASN A 32 1.34 12.43 12.12
C ASN A 32 0.62 12.09 13.43
N LEU A 33 0.67 10.80 13.80
CA LEU A 33 0.13 10.28 15.04
C LEU A 33 0.98 10.74 16.23
N ASP A 34 0.32 11.08 17.33
CA ASP A 34 0.98 11.29 18.61
C ASP A 34 1.25 9.94 19.27
N LYS A 35 2.53 9.61 19.41
CA LYS A 35 3.02 8.30 19.86
C LYS A 35 3.65 8.42 21.23
N ILE A 36 3.57 7.40 22.08
CA ILE A 36 4.28 7.39 23.37
C ILE A 36 5.82 7.50 23.21
N GLY A 37 6.38 6.85 22.17
CA GLY A 37 7.81 6.86 21.84
C GLY A 37 8.04 6.96 20.32
N GLN A 38 9.29 6.81 19.87
CA GLN A 38 9.67 6.98 18.46
C GLN A 38 9.17 8.32 17.87
N LYS A 39 9.28 9.42 18.63
CA LYS A 39 8.71 10.73 18.29
C LYS A 39 9.21 11.26 16.94
N SER A 40 10.45 10.97 16.57
CA SER A 40 11.07 11.41 15.31
C SER A 40 10.72 10.55 14.09
N GLN A 41 10.03 9.41 14.27
CA GLN A 41 9.58 8.58 13.16
C GLN A 41 8.16 8.98 12.75
N ASP A 42 7.99 9.41 11.52
CA ASP A 42 6.67 9.71 10.97
C ASP A 42 5.79 8.46 10.94
N THR A 43 4.59 8.56 11.50
CA THR A 43 3.57 7.51 11.43
C THR A 43 2.25 8.21 11.18
N ALA A 44 1.58 7.87 10.09
CA ALA A 44 0.34 8.52 9.67
C ALA A 44 -0.60 7.49 9.07
N GLU A 45 -1.89 7.78 9.16
CA GLU A 45 -2.91 7.06 8.39
C GLU A 45 -2.81 7.42 6.91
N LEU A 46 -3.17 6.47 6.05
CA LEU A 46 -3.21 6.62 4.61
C LEU A 46 -4.62 6.31 4.11
N PHE A 47 -5.17 7.21 3.30
CA PHE A 47 -6.51 7.09 2.74
C PHE A 47 -6.42 6.89 1.22
N PHE A 48 -7.25 5.97 0.71
CA PHE A 48 -7.32 5.63 -0.71
C PHE A 48 -8.79 5.68 -1.15
N HIS A 49 -9.15 6.67 -1.95
CA HIS A 49 -10.49 6.87 -2.48
C HIS A 49 -10.46 6.77 -4.00
N ASP A 50 -10.83 5.60 -4.54
CA ASP A 50 -10.86 5.33 -5.99
C ASP A 50 -9.57 5.69 -6.75
N VAL A 51 -8.41 5.49 -6.10
CA VAL A 51 -7.09 5.79 -6.68
C VAL A 51 -6.86 4.97 -7.94
N ARG A 52 -6.69 5.64 -9.08
CA ARG A 52 -6.32 5.01 -10.34
C ARG A 52 -4.80 4.86 -10.41
N VAL A 53 -4.33 3.66 -10.70
CA VAL A 53 -2.90 3.35 -10.86
C VAL A 53 -2.66 2.67 -12.22
N PRO A 54 -1.58 3.03 -12.94
CA PRO A 54 -1.17 2.32 -14.15
C PRO A 54 -0.80 0.86 -13.86
N LYS A 55 -0.90 -0.01 -14.87
CA LYS A 55 -0.57 -1.44 -14.72
C LYS A 55 0.92 -1.65 -14.46
N GLU A 56 1.76 -0.78 -15.02
CA GLU A 56 3.22 -0.79 -14.81
C GLU A 56 3.64 -0.51 -13.37
N ASN A 57 2.74 0.03 -12.53
CA ASN A 57 2.99 0.23 -11.10
C ASN A 57 2.86 -1.05 -10.26
N LEU A 58 2.51 -2.18 -10.89
CA LEU A 58 2.63 -3.50 -10.26
C LEU A 58 4.11 -3.79 -9.98
N LEU A 59 4.45 -3.92 -8.70
CA LEU A 59 5.81 -4.24 -8.28
C LEU A 59 5.95 -5.76 -8.10
N GLY A 60 6.76 -6.38 -8.95
CA GLY A 60 6.97 -7.83 -8.92
C GLY A 60 5.88 -8.58 -9.69
N GLN A 61 5.44 -9.71 -9.16
CA GLN A 61 4.42 -10.55 -9.81
C GLN A 61 3.03 -10.28 -9.25
N LEU A 62 2.01 -10.32 -10.13
CA LEU A 62 0.60 -10.31 -9.73
C LEU A 62 0.39 -11.45 -8.73
N ASP A 63 -0.30 -11.15 -7.62
CA ASP A 63 -0.63 -12.08 -6.55
C ASP A 63 0.59 -12.66 -5.78
N GLY A 64 1.79 -12.13 -6.04
CA GLY A 64 3.05 -12.56 -5.42
C GLY A 64 3.44 -11.82 -4.12
N ALA A 65 2.64 -10.85 -3.66
CA ALA A 65 3.08 -9.94 -2.59
C ALA A 65 3.40 -10.64 -1.28
N PHE A 66 2.65 -11.67 -0.90
CA PHE A 66 2.84 -12.33 0.38
C PHE A 66 4.26 -12.89 0.54
N ILE A 67 4.80 -13.52 -0.52
CA ILE A 67 6.16 -14.06 -0.50
C ILE A 67 7.18 -12.92 -0.37
N HIS A 68 6.97 -11.83 -1.10
CA HIS A 68 7.83 -10.65 -1.04
C HIS A 68 7.84 -9.93 0.31
N LEU A 69 6.76 -10.02 1.09
CA LEU A 69 6.67 -9.41 2.43
C LEU A 69 7.33 -10.25 3.53
N MET A 70 7.50 -11.55 3.30
CA MET A 70 8.04 -12.49 4.28
C MET A 70 9.56 -12.64 4.21
N THR A 71 10.22 -11.97 3.25
CA THR A 71 11.67 -11.98 3.04
C THR A 71 12.24 -10.63 3.40
#